data_AF-A0A0D0D075-F1
#
_entry.id   AF-A0A0D0D075-F1
#
_cell.length_a   1.000
_cell.length_b   1.000
_cell.length_c   1.000
_cell.angle_alpha   90.00
_cell.angle_beta   90.00
_cell.angle_gamma   90.00
#
_symmetry.space_group_name_H-M   'P 1'
#
loop_
_entity.id
_entity.type
_entity.pdbx_description
1 polymer ?
#
loop_
_entity_poly.entity_id
_entity_poly.type
_entity_poly.pdbx_seq_one_letter_code
_entity_poly.pdbx_strand_id
1 'polypeptide(L)'
;MFLSIYSLFFIVLLGLSGAFAAPVDEFDIDAAPLSPVARNILKRSIPAAPRYVVYSDAFISTTNPAPATSAIAGWTVFNIAFLTTYNADNYGYWVQMTAAERAAVKAEYAAAGIKLCVAAFGATEEPTNAGLDPVSLANSVAAAVIQYDLDGVDIDYEDFDSFNRKDGSAEAWLISFTTQLRKTLPVGQYIVTHAPVAPWFISELYNGKGYTYVDQQVGDLIDWYNVQFYNQGATEYTTCTGLLTQSSSTWPKSSVFEIAARGVPLDKIVIGKPAAANNANNGLMSTSLLASCAAQAVSMGWNAGIMAWQYPDASSAWIQAVRAGMGGASPGPTTTVSSTTVVTTTTSTSIPSPTSGSCANMAAWSSTVTYTAGVYVTYEGFLWKANQWNYNEVPGGSSGAWDKVFAC
;
A
#
# COMPACT_ATOMS: atom_id res chain seq x y z
N MET A 1 -11.19 -3.38 -94.70
CA MET A 1 -9.75 -3.70 -94.61
C MET A 1 -9.45 -4.04 -93.15
N PHE A 2 -9.52 -5.34 -92.85
CA PHE A 2 -8.87 -6.13 -91.79
C PHE A 2 -8.79 -5.71 -90.29
N LEU A 3 -9.02 -6.76 -89.46
CA LEU A 3 -8.74 -6.98 -88.02
C LEU A 3 -9.65 -6.28 -86.99
N SER A 4 -9.90 -6.82 -85.79
CA SER A 4 -9.87 -8.17 -85.19
C SER A 4 -10.32 -7.98 -83.73
N ILE A 5 -11.25 -8.83 -83.29
CA ILE A 5 -11.46 -9.43 -81.94
C ILE A 5 -10.61 -8.87 -80.77
N TYR A 6 -11.26 -8.41 -79.68
CA TYR A 6 -11.23 -9.03 -78.33
C TYR A 6 -11.99 -8.15 -77.29
N SER A 7 -12.98 -8.78 -76.64
CA SER A 7 -13.59 -8.33 -75.38
C SER A 7 -12.57 -8.33 -74.24
N LEU A 8 -12.68 -7.43 -73.26
CA LEU A 8 -12.52 -7.80 -71.84
C LEU A 8 -13.07 -6.71 -70.90
N PHE A 9 -13.79 -7.18 -69.87
CA PHE A 9 -14.25 -6.45 -68.68
C PHE A 9 -13.10 -5.74 -67.95
N PHE A 10 -13.35 -4.54 -67.42
CA PHE A 10 -12.60 -4.00 -66.29
C PHE A 10 -13.55 -3.56 -65.17
N ILE A 11 -13.53 -4.35 -64.10
CA ILE A 11 -14.05 -4.03 -62.77
C ILE A 11 -13.00 -3.11 -62.13
N VAL A 12 -13.42 -1.93 -61.64
CA VAL A 12 -12.59 -1.07 -60.80
C VAL A 12 -12.67 -1.63 -59.37
N LEU A 13 -11.63 -2.35 -58.96
CA LEU A 13 -11.40 -2.76 -57.57
C LEU A 13 -10.53 -1.68 -56.90
N LEU A 14 -11.10 -0.92 -55.97
CA LEU A 14 -10.34 -0.08 -55.04
C LEU A 14 -9.69 -0.98 -53.98
N GLY A 15 -8.40 -1.27 -54.16
CA GLY A 15 -7.57 -1.92 -53.16
C GLY A 15 -7.22 -0.95 -52.04
N LEU A 16 -7.82 -1.13 -50.86
CA LEU A 16 -7.32 -0.57 -49.61
C LEU A 16 -6.28 -1.54 -49.05
N SER A 17 -5.01 -1.20 -49.19
CA SER A 17 -3.91 -1.80 -48.44
C SER A 17 -4.01 -1.35 -46.98
N GLY A 18 -4.75 -2.10 -46.17
CA GLY A 18 -4.70 -1.96 -44.71
C GLY A 18 -3.37 -2.49 -44.20
N ALA A 19 -2.39 -1.62 -44.01
CA ALA A 19 -1.21 -1.94 -43.23
C ALA A 19 -1.65 -2.16 -41.77
N PHE A 20 -1.36 -3.36 -41.24
CA PHE A 20 -1.35 -3.62 -39.82
C PHE A 20 -0.38 -2.64 -39.14
N ALA A 21 -0.89 -1.76 -38.29
CA ALA A 21 -0.11 -1.14 -37.24
C ALA A 21 -0.66 -1.67 -35.92
N ALA A 22 -0.03 -2.74 -35.41
CA ALA A 22 -0.13 -3.05 -33.99
C ALA A 22 0.48 -1.88 -33.22
N PRO A 23 -0.11 -1.43 -32.09
CA PRO A 23 0.53 -0.42 -31.26
C PRO A 23 1.81 -1.05 -30.70
N VAL A 24 2.96 -0.49 -31.09
CA VAL A 24 4.23 -0.70 -30.41
C VAL A 24 4.17 0.08 -29.10
N ASP A 25 4.58 -0.58 -28.01
CA ASP A 25 4.77 0.01 -26.70
C ASP A 25 5.57 1.33 -26.80
N GLU A 26 5.00 2.43 -26.33
CA GLU A 26 5.76 3.66 -26.08
C GLU A 26 6.38 3.56 -24.69
N PHE A 27 7.46 2.78 -24.62
CA PHE A 27 8.53 3.04 -23.65
C PHE A 27 9.06 4.44 -23.96
N ASP A 28 8.89 5.41 -23.05
CA ASP A 28 9.65 6.66 -23.13
C ASP A 28 11.13 6.31 -22.90
N ILE A 29 11.86 6.17 -24.01
CA ILE A 29 13.28 5.80 -24.05
C ILE A 29 14.16 6.96 -23.56
N ASP A 30 13.59 8.15 -23.41
CA ASP A 30 14.27 9.39 -23.03
C ASP A 30 14.03 9.79 -21.56
N ALA A 31 13.16 9.07 -20.83
CA ALA A 31 13.04 9.19 -19.39
C ALA A 31 14.37 8.75 -18.75
N ALA A 32 15.15 9.73 -18.26
CA ALA A 32 16.44 9.44 -17.63
C ALA A 32 16.25 8.39 -16.52
N PRO A 33 17.02 7.28 -16.53
CA PRO A 33 16.87 6.25 -15.52
C PRO A 33 17.11 6.87 -14.14
N LEU A 34 16.26 6.53 -13.18
CA LEU A 34 16.41 6.96 -11.79
C LEU A 34 17.87 6.75 -11.34
N SER A 35 18.43 7.77 -10.69
CA SER A 35 19.81 7.69 -10.21
C SER A 35 19.98 6.47 -9.30
N PRO A 36 21.18 5.86 -9.22
CA PRO A 36 21.43 4.77 -8.26
C PRO A 36 21.01 5.12 -6.84
N VAL A 37 21.16 6.40 -6.44
CA VAL A 37 20.72 6.91 -5.14
C VAL A 37 19.20 6.90 -5.03
N ALA A 38 18.46 7.44 -6.01
CA ALA A 38 17.00 7.44 -6.02
C ALA A 38 16.42 6.01 -6.03
N ARG A 39 17.02 5.11 -6.82
CA ARG A 39 16.65 3.68 -6.82
C ARG A 39 16.91 3.02 -5.47
N ASN A 40 18.06 3.31 -4.84
CA ASN A 40 18.40 2.77 -3.53
C ASN A 40 17.53 3.36 -2.40
N ILE A 41 17.05 4.61 -2.54
CA ILE A 41 16.09 5.22 -1.61
C ILE A 41 14.72 4.56 -1.79
N LEU A 42 14.22 4.46 -3.02
CA LEU A 42 12.93 3.82 -3.32
C LEU A 42 12.91 2.33 -2.96
N LYS A 43 14.04 1.62 -3.12
CA LYS A 43 14.17 0.21 -2.67
C LYS A 43 13.95 0.10 -1.16
N ARG A 44 14.37 1.10 -0.38
CA ARG A 44 14.29 1.09 1.10
C ARG A 44 13.10 1.84 1.67
N SER A 45 12.37 2.61 0.87
CA SER A 45 11.25 3.42 1.35
C SER A 45 10.03 2.55 1.67
N ILE A 46 9.39 2.83 2.79
CA ILE A 46 8.07 2.30 3.15
C ILE A 46 7.01 2.89 2.18
N PRO A 47 6.11 2.08 1.60
CA PRO A 47 5.02 2.60 0.78
C PRO A 47 4.15 3.61 1.54
N ALA A 48 3.94 4.78 0.94
CA ALA A 48 2.98 5.75 1.44
C ALA A 48 1.55 5.20 1.33
N ALA A 49 0.65 5.71 2.17
CA ALA A 49 -0.76 5.40 2.07
C ALA A 49 -1.36 5.97 0.75
N PRO A 50 -2.31 5.28 0.11
CA PRO A 50 -2.90 4.02 0.50
C PRO A 50 -2.00 2.81 0.21
N ARG A 51 -1.93 1.85 1.15
CA ARG A 51 -1.17 0.60 1.01
C ARG A 51 -2.08 -0.54 0.56
N TYR A 52 -1.69 -1.23 -0.49
CA TYR A 52 -2.39 -2.41 -1.01
C TYR A 52 -1.56 -3.65 -0.74
N VAL A 53 -2.04 -4.52 0.14
CA VAL A 53 -1.32 -5.70 0.66
C VAL A 53 -2.05 -6.99 0.27
N VAL A 54 -1.33 -7.97 -0.26
CA VAL A 54 -1.90 -9.29 -0.54
C VAL A 54 -1.03 -10.40 0.05
N TYR A 55 -1.69 -11.38 0.67
CA TYR A 55 -1.04 -12.58 1.20
C TYR A 55 -1.07 -13.70 0.16
N SER A 56 -0.10 -14.62 0.26
CA SER A 56 -0.02 -15.81 -0.58
C SER A 56 0.38 -17.02 0.25
N ASP A 57 -0.62 -17.76 0.71
CA ASP A 57 -0.48 -19.07 1.36
C ASP A 57 -0.92 -20.20 0.41
N ALA A 58 -2.00 -19.97 -0.35
CA ALA A 58 -2.48 -20.89 -1.36
C ALA A 58 -1.31 -21.31 -2.26
N PHE A 59 -1.18 -22.62 -2.45
CA PHE A 59 -0.06 -23.15 -3.21
C PHE A 59 -0.13 -22.66 -4.67
N ILE A 60 0.92 -21.97 -5.10
CA ILE A 60 1.01 -21.44 -6.47
C ILE A 60 2.12 -22.09 -7.30
N SER A 61 3.22 -22.52 -6.66
CA SER A 61 4.40 -23.03 -7.35
C SER A 61 5.36 -23.72 -6.38
N THR A 62 6.10 -24.72 -6.85
CA THR A 62 7.22 -25.33 -6.12
C THR A 62 8.57 -24.65 -6.39
N THR A 63 8.65 -23.71 -7.35
CA THR A 63 9.93 -23.12 -7.79
C THR A 63 10.05 -21.64 -7.45
N ASN A 64 8.94 -20.89 -7.50
CA ASN A 64 8.91 -19.48 -7.15
C ASN A 64 7.57 -19.14 -6.48
N PRO A 65 7.55 -18.90 -5.16
CA PRO A 65 6.35 -18.55 -4.40
C PRO A 65 5.89 -17.10 -4.60
N ALA A 66 6.63 -16.29 -5.34
CA ALA A 66 6.25 -14.94 -5.73
C ALA A 66 5.76 -14.96 -7.19
N PRO A 67 4.47 -14.69 -7.47
CA PRO A 67 3.97 -14.69 -8.84
C PRO A 67 4.59 -13.57 -9.67
N ALA A 68 4.47 -13.65 -10.99
CA ALA A 68 4.85 -12.57 -11.89
C ALA A 68 4.13 -11.27 -11.49
N THR A 69 4.84 -10.15 -11.51
CA THR A 69 4.31 -8.85 -11.06
C THR A 69 3.09 -8.38 -11.85
N SER A 70 2.95 -8.83 -13.11
CA SER A 70 1.76 -8.58 -13.94
C SER A 70 0.49 -9.24 -13.37
N ALA A 71 0.60 -10.41 -12.72
CA ALA A 71 -0.54 -11.11 -12.11
C ALA A 71 -1.05 -10.41 -10.84
N ILE A 72 -0.21 -9.57 -10.23
CA ILE A 72 -0.48 -8.80 -9.01
C ILE A 72 -0.40 -7.28 -9.24
N ALA A 73 -0.49 -6.83 -10.49
CA ALA A 73 -0.48 -5.40 -10.78
C ALA A 73 -1.61 -4.68 -10.04
N GLY A 74 -1.29 -3.58 -9.35
CA GLY A 74 -2.22 -2.88 -8.46
C GLY A 74 -2.01 -3.16 -6.98
N TRP A 75 -1.24 -4.18 -6.62
CA TRP A 75 -0.74 -4.36 -5.25
C TRP A 75 0.56 -3.57 -5.04
N THR A 76 0.81 -3.13 -3.80
CA THR A 76 2.06 -2.42 -3.42
C THR A 76 2.93 -3.24 -2.49
N VAL A 77 2.34 -4.21 -1.78
CA VAL A 77 3.02 -5.12 -0.87
C VAL A 77 2.49 -6.54 -1.11
N PHE A 78 3.40 -7.49 -1.20
CA PHE A 78 3.11 -8.91 -1.32
C PHE A 78 3.75 -9.64 -0.14
N ASN A 79 2.93 -10.32 0.66
CA ASN A 79 3.35 -11.09 1.82
C ASN A 79 3.39 -12.59 1.46
N ILE A 80 4.60 -13.16 1.42
CA ILE A 80 4.78 -14.61 1.30
C ILE A 80 4.43 -15.25 2.64
N ALA A 81 3.56 -16.25 2.66
CA ALA A 81 3.18 -16.97 3.87
C ALA A 81 3.91 -18.33 3.94
N PHE A 82 4.37 -18.87 5.06
CA PHE A 82 4.55 -18.25 6.37
C PHE A 82 5.96 -18.53 6.91
N LEU A 83 6.57 -17.52 7.52
CA LEU A 83 7.75 -17.70 8.35
C LEU A 83 7.29 -18.21 9.72
N THR A 84 7.48 -19.52 9.93
CA THR A 84 7.24 -20.20 11.20
C THR A 84 8.54 -20.80 11.74
N THR A 85 8.55 -21.36 12.95
CA THR A 85 9.73 -22.03 13.53
C THR A 85 10.28 -23.19 12.69
N TYR A 86 9.49 -23.73 11.75
CA TYR A 86 9.88 -24.80 10.83
C TYR A 86 9.86 -24.39 9.35
N ASN A 87 9.63 -23.10 9.04
CA ASN A 87 9.49 -22.54 7.69
C ASN A 87 8.43 -23.27 6.83
N ALA A 88 7.17 -22.87 6.99
CA ALA A 88 6.03 -23.47 6.31
C ALA A 88 5.72 -22.84 4.94
N ASP A 89 4.84 -23.53 4.20
CA ASP A 89 4.10 -22.99 3.07
C ASP A 89 4.96 -22.34 1.96
N ASN A 90 4.47 -21.28 1.35
CA ASN A 90 5.14 -20.57 0.26
C ASN A 90 6.51 -19.98 0.69
N TYR A 91 6.69 -19.58 1.95
CA TYR A 91 7.97 -19.12 2.46
C TYR A 91 9.02 -20.24 2.51
N GLY A 92 8.59 -21.47 2.81
CA GLY A 92 9.43 -22.67 2.73
C GLY A 92 10.07 -22.87 1.35
N TYR A 93 9.38 -22.48 0.26
CA TYR A 93 9.95 -22.48 -1.09
C TYR A 93 10.89 -21.30 -1.35
N TRP A 94 10.60 -20.11 -0.80
CA TRP A 94 11.45 -18.91 -0.96
C TRP A 94 12.87 -19.13 -0.42
N VAL A 95 12.97 -19.79 0.73
CA VAL A 95 14.26 -20.06 1.38
C VAL A 95 15.07 -21.14 0.65
N GLN A 96 14.43 -21.98 -0.16
CA GLN A 96 15.08 -23.02 -0.98
C GLN A 96 15.67 -22.48 -2.29
N MET A 97 15.17 -21.33 -2.78
CA MET A 97 15.73 -20.69 -3.95
C MET A 97 17.21 -20.33 -3.75
N THR A 98 17.97 -20.23 -4.83
CA THR A 98 19.32 -19.67 -4.77
C THR A 98 19.26 -18.16 -4.52
N ALA A 99 20.37 -17.59 -4.05
CA ALA A 99 20.47 -16.14 -3.88
C ALA A 99 20.28 -15.37 -5.20
N ALA A 100 20.71 -15.94 -6.33
CA ALA A 100 20.56 -15.32 -7.64
C ALA A 100 19.09 -15.32 -8.12
N GLU A 101 18.36 -16.41 -7.89
CA GLU A 101 16.92 -16.48 -8.21
C GLU A 101 16.12 -15.49 -7.37
N ARG A 102 16.37 -15.43 -6.05
CA ARG A 102 15.74 -14.41 -5.20
C ARG A 102 16.06 -13.00 -5.67
N ALA A 103 17.32 -12.71 -6.01
CA ALA A 103 17.73 -11.40 -6.49
C ALA A 103 17.02 -11.01 -7.80
N ALA A 104 16.78 -11.97 -8.71
CA ALA A 104 16.03 -11.75 -9.94
C ALA A 104 14.56 -11.38 -9.64
N VAL A 105 13.87 -12.16 -8.80
CA VAL A 105 12.50 -11.85 -8.37
C VAL A 105 12.42 -10.48 -7.69
N LYS A 106 13.37 -10.18 -6.79
CA LYS A 106 13.45 -8.88 -6.10
C LYS A 106 13.64 -7.72 -7.08
N ALA A 107 14.41 -7.90 -8.15
CA ALA A 107 14.57 -6.89 -9.18
C ALA A 107 13.26 -6.64 -9.94
N GLU A 108 12.51 -7.70 -10.28
CA GLU A 108 11.20 -7.59 -10.94
C GLU A 108 10.18 -6.87 -10.06
N TYR A 109 10.10 -7.24 -8.77
CA TYR A 109 9.20 -6.61 -7.80
C TYR A 109 9.55 -5.13 -7.58
N ALA A 110 10.84 -4.82 -7.41
CA ALA A 110 11.29 -3.44 -7.29
C ALA A 110 10.99 -2.60 -8.54
N ALA A 111 11.16 -3.17 -9.74
CA ALA A 111 10.81 -2.51 -11.00
C ALA A 111 9.30 -2.24 -11.13
N ALA A 112 8.46 -3.12 -10.58
CA ALA A 112 7.02 -2.94 -10.51
C ALA A 112 6.55 -2.03 -9.35
N GLY A 113 7.47 -1.56 -8.50
CA GLY A 113 7.12 -0.77 -7.31
C GLY A 113 6.44 -1.58 -6.19
N ILE A 114 6.61 -2.90 -6.18
CA ILE A 114 6.01 -3.83 -5.22
C ILE A 114 7.06 -4.21 -4.17
N LYS A 115 6.67 -4.17 -2.90
CA LYS A 115 7.48 -4.66 -1.78
C LYS A 115 7.19 -6.13 -1.54
N LEU A 116 8.23 -6.95 -1.49
CA LEU A 116 8.14 -8.37 -1.19
C LEU A 116 8.51 -8.60 0.27
N CYS A 117 7.52 -8.91 1.09
CA CYS A 117 7.64 -9.18 2.52
C CYS A 117 7.27 -10.63 2.83
N VAL A 118 7.39 -11.02 4.09
CA VAL A 118 6.94 -12.32 4.59
C VAL A 118 5.92 -12.12 5.71
N ALA A 119 4.91 -12.98 5.80
CA ALA A 119 4.04 -13.07 6.97
C ALA A 119 4.65 -14.08 7.96
N ALA A 120 4.87 -13.68 9.20
CA ALA A 120 5.33 -14.55 10.27
C ALA A 120 4.13 -15.12 11.04
N PHE A 121 4.22 -16.39 11.43
CA PHE A 121 3.23 -17.15 12.19
C PHE A 121 2.01 -17.60 11.37
N GLY A 122 0.91 -16.84 11.38
CA GLY A 122 -0.40 -17.29 10.92
C GLY A 122 -1.11 -18.20 11.94
N ALA A 123 -2.30 -18.69 11.57
CA ALA A 123 -3.19 -19.45 12.45
C ALA A 123 -2.63 -20.77 13.01
N THR A 124 -1.49 -21.26 12.52
CA THR A 124 -0.91 -22.57 12.88
C THR A 124 0.29 -22.47 13.82
N GLU A 125 0.77 -21.26 14.14
CA GLU A 125 1.82 -21.04 15.12
C GLU A 125 1.35 -20.04 16.19
N GLU A 126 1.18 -20.54 17.41
CA GLU A 126 0.68 -19.78 18.57
C GLU A 126 1.84 -19.50 19.55
N PRO A 127 2.66 -18.46 19.31
CA PRO A 127 3.96 -18.35 19.97
C PRO A 127 3.87 -18.09 21.48
N THR A 128 2.84 -17.38 21.95
CA THR A 128 2.68 -17.11 23.38
C THR A 128 2.21 -18.36 24.12
N ASN A 129 1.24 -19.08 23.57
CA ASN A 129 0.70 -20.33 24.11
C ASN A 129 1.75 -21.43 24.12
N ALA A 130 2.59 -21.49 23.09
CA ALA A 130 3.74 -22.40 23.00
C ALA A 130 4.91 -22.01 23.93
N GLY A 131 4.84 -20.88 24.62
CA GLY A 131 5.88 -20.41 25.54
C GLY A 131 7.17 -19.98 24.81
N LEU A 132 7.07 -19.56 23.54
CA LEU A 132 8.22 -19.05 22.79
C LEU A 132 8.63 -17.68 23.32
N ASP A 133 9.92 -17.51 23.57
CA ASP A 133 10.47 -16.24 24.04
C ASP A 133 10.37 -15.16 22.94
N PRO A 134 9.68 -14.02 23.18
CA PRO A 134 9.46 -13.00 22.17
C PRO A 134 10.75 -12.36 21.66
N VAL A 135 11.77 -12.22 22.52
CA VAL A 135 13.05 -11.58 22.16
C VAL A 135 13.85 -12.48 21.23
N SER A 136 13.98 -13.76 21.58
CA SER A 136 14.69 -14.77 20.79
C SER A 136 14.01 -14.98 19.44
N LEU A 137 12.68 -15.07 19.43
CA LEU A 137 11.93 -15.23 18.19
C LEU A 137 12.03 -14.00 17.29
N ALA A 138 11.97 -12.78 17.85
CA ALA A 138 12.17 -11.54 17.09
C ALA A 138 13.55 -11.49 16.42
N ASN A 139 14.60 -11.94 17.11
CA ASN A 139 15.95 -12.02 16.53
C ASN A 139 16.00 -12.98 15.34
N SER A 140 15.39 -14.16 15.47
CA SER A 140 15.33 -15.16 14.39
C SER A 140 14.53 -14.65 13.19
N VAL A 141 13.38 -14.02 13.42
CA VAL A 141 12.55 -13.42 12.36
C VAL A 141 13.32 -12.31 11.63
N ALA A 142 13.96 -11.40 12.36
CA ALA A 142 14.75 -10.33 11.73
C ALA A 142 15.94 -10.87 10.94
N ALA A 143 16.64 -11.88 11.47
CA ALA A 143 17.76 -12.51 10.77
C ALA A 143 17.31 -13.14 9.45
N ALA A 144 16.15 -13.82 9.45
CA ALA A 144 15.57 -14.40 8.25
C ALA A 144 15.18 -13.35 7.21
N VAL A 145 14.53 -12.25 7.60
CA VAL A 145 14.20 -11.13 6.70
C VAL A 145 15.45 -10.61 5.98
N ILE A 146 16.54 -10.41 6.71
CA ILE A 146 17.81 -9.93 6.16
C ILE A 146 18.48 -10.98 5.28
N GLN A 147 18.58 -12.23 5.76
CA GLN A 147 19.25 -13.33 5.07
C GLN A 147 18.62 -13.63 3.71
N TYR A 148 17.29 -13.50 3.61
CA TYR A 148 16.53 -13.85 2.42
C TYR A 148 16.07 -12.63 1.59
N ASP A 149 16.70 -11.46 1.79
CA ASP A 149 16.51 -10.20 1.04
C ASP A 149 15.03 -9.75 0.94
N LEU A 150 14.28 -9.86 2.03
CA LEU A 150 12.90 -9.39 2.11
C LEU A 150 12.82 -7.90 2.48
N ASP A 151 11.79 -7.21 2.01
CA ASP A 151 11.57 -5.77 2.28
C ASP A 151 10.98 -5.51 3.68
N GLY A 152 10.58 -6.58 4.38
CA GLY A 152 9.94 -6.48 5.68
C GLY A 152 9.25 -7.76 6.10
N VAL A 153 8.52 -7.66 7.21
CA VAL A 153 7.74 -8.74 7.80
C VAL A 153 6.40 -8.24 8.31
N ASP A 154 5.35 -9.00 8.06
CA ASP A 154 4.06 -8.85 8.71
C ASP A 154 3.95 -9.84 9.86
N ILE A 155 3.52 -9.37 11.03
CA ILE A 155 3.33 -10.17 12.23
C ILE A 155 1.87 -10.63 12.26
N ASP A 156 1.63 -11.80 11.68
CA ASP A 156 0.32 -12.45 11.64
C ASP A 156 0.11 -13.32 12.89
N TYR A 157 0.17 -12.64 14.04
CA TYR A 157 -0.04 -13.28 15.34
C TYR A 157 -1.53 -13.65 15.47
N GLU A 158 -1.83 -14.95 15.44
CA GLU A 158 -3.19 -15.50 15.56
C GLU A 158 -3.35 -16.43 16.79
N ASP A 159 -2.59 -16.17 17.85
CA ASP A 159 -2.70 -16.91 19.11
C ASP A 159 -3.95 -16.45 19.90
N PHE A 160 -5.11 -16.92 19.43
CA PHE A 160 -6.42 -16.61 19.98
C PHE A 160 -6.54 -17.08 21.41
N ASP A 161 -5.98 -18.23 21.77
CA ASP A 161 -6.00 -18.73 23.15
C ASP A 161 -5.36 -17.71 24.10
N SER A 162 -4.22 -17.15 23.73
CA SER A 162 -3.54 -16.14 24.53
C SER A 162 -4.32 -14.83 24.63
N PHE A 163 -4.92 -14.34 23.55
CA PHE A 163 -5.82 -13.17 23.65
C PHE A 163 -7.08 -13.47 24.46
N ASN A 164 -7.65 -14.67 24.35
CA ASN A 164 -8.87 -15.08 25.02
C ASN A 164 -8.69 -15.27 26.54
N ARG A 165 -7.46 -15.49 27.02
CA ARG A 165 -7.14 -15.40 28.45
C ARG A 165 -7.37 -14.01 29.02
N LYS A 166 -7.28 -12.95 28.18
CA LYS A 166 -7.54 -11.55 28.53
C LYS A 166 -6.67 -11.04 29.69
N ASP A 167 -5.53 -11.66 29.95
CA ASP A 167 -4.68 -11.43 31.13
C ASP A 167 -3.51 -10.48 30.85
N GLY A 168 -3.36 -9.99 29.61
CA GLY A 168 -2.26 -9.13 29.19
C GLY A 168 -1.04 -9.88 28.66
N SER A 169 -1.03 -11.22 28.66
CA SER A 169 0.12 -12.00 28.22
C SER A 169 0.40 -11.86 26.72
N ALA A 170 -0.65 -11.89 25.88
CA ALA A 170 -0.51 -11.69 24.43
C ALA A 170 0.02 -10.28 24.11
N GLU A 171 -0.53 -9.26 24.77
CA GLU A 171 -0.11 -7.87 24.60
C GLU A 171 1.36 -7.68 25.04
N ALA A 172 1.75 -8.20 26.21
CA ALA A 172 3.12 -8.12 26.70
C ALA A 172 4.13 -8.83 25.78
N TRP A 173 3.73 -9.99 25.21
CA TRP A 173 4.53 -10.72 24.24
C TRP A 173 4.73 -9.89 22.96
N LEU A 174 3.66 -9.38 22.37
CA LEU A 174 3.70 -8.55 21.16
C LEU A 174 4.56 -7.29 21.36
N ILE A 175 4.40 -6.59 22.48
CA ILE A 175 5.20 -5.40 22.80
C ILE A 175 6.69 -5.74 22.86
N SER A 176 7.05 -6.82 23.55
CA SER A 176 8.44 -7.25 23.69
C SER A 176 9.03 -7.69 22.34
N PHE A 177 8.26 -8.45 21.58
CA PHE A 177 8.64 -8.95 20.26
C PHE A 177 8.87 -7.78 19.28
N THR A 178 7.90 -6.88 19.12
CA THR A 178 7.99 -5.74 18.19
C THR A 178 9.13 -4.79 18.57
N THR A 179 9.30 -4.51 19.86
CA THR A 179 10.41 -3.69 20.36
C THR A 179 11.77 -4.31 20.00
N GLN A 180 11.92 -5.62 20.19
CA GLN A 180 13.17 -6.30 19.86
C GLN A 180 13.39 -6.38 18.35
N LEU A 181 12.36 -6.71 17.58
CA LEU A 181 12.42 -6.84 16.12
C LEU A 181 12.93 -5.54 15.47
N ARG A 182 12.42 -4.39 15.92
CA ARG A 182 12.81 -3.07 15.38
C ARG A 182 14.24 -2.65 15.68
N LYS A 183 14.94 -3.29 16.63
CA LYS A 183 16.38 -3.06 16.81
C LYS A 183 17.19 -3.53 15.59
N THR A 184 16.71 -4.56 14.91
CA THR A 184 17.37 -5.16 13.74
C THR A 184 16.72 -4.76 12.43
N LEU A 185 15.41 -4.45 12.43
CA LEU A 185 14.65 -3.97 11.27
C LEU A 185 14.16 -2.53 11.48
N PRO A 186 15.02 -1.50 11.37
CA PRO A 186 14.68 -0.13 11.76
C PRO A 186 13.49 0.45 11.00
N VAL A 187 12.71 1.28 11.70
CA VAL A 187 11.62 2.08 11.11
C VAL A 187 12.17 2.90 9.92
N GLY A 188 11.41 2.94 8.83
CA GLY A 188 11.80 3.64 7.60
C GLY A 188 12.79 2.89 6.70
N GLN A 189 13.31 1.73 7.13
CA GLN A 189 14.18 0.88 6.30
C GLN A 189 13.53 -0.46 5.94
N TYR A 190 12.75 -1.02 6.85
CA TYR A 190 12.00 -2.26 6.66
C TYR A 190 10.54 -2.07 7.03
N ILE A 191 9.66 -2.73 6.30
CA ILE A 191 8.24 -2.80 6.65
C ILE A 191 8.08 -3.74 7.85
N VAL A 192 7.46 -3.29 8.93
CA VAL A 192 6.93 -4.14 10.00
C VAL A 192 5.47 -3.78 10.24
N THR A 193 4.60 -4.74 9.94
CA THR A 193 3.15 -4.62 10.08
C THR A 193 2.63 -5.71 10.99
N HIS A 194 1.38 -5.60 11.43
CA HIS A 194 0.70 -6.65 12.19
C HIS A 194 -0.65 -6.93 11.53
N ALA A 195 -1.17 -8.15 11.67
CA ALA A 195 -2.48 -8.54 11.13
C ALA A 195 -3.52 -8.94 12.21
N PRO A 196 -3.86 -8.03 13.16
CA PRO A 196 -4.84 -8.34 14.19
C PRO A 196 -6.26 -8.50 13.62
N VAL A 197 -7.11 -9.30 14.27
CA VAL A 197 -8.55 -9.23 14.04
C VAL A 197 -9.16 -7.98 14.67
N ALA A 198 -10.22 -7.44 14.05
CA ALA A 198 -10.85 -6.20 14.49
C ALA A 198 -11.31 -6.21 15.98
N PRO A 199 -11.87 -7.29 16.55
CA PRO A 199 -12.26 -7.33 17.95
C PRO A 199 -11.12 -7.14 18.95
N TRP A 200 -9.86 -7.40 18.57
CA TRP A 200 -8.73 -7.21 19.47
C TRP A 200 -8.47 -5.74 19.81
N PHE A 201 -9.09 -4.79 19.11
CA PHE A 201 -9.08 -3.37 19.46
C PHE A 201 -10.18 -2.97 20.46
N ILE A 202 -11.02 -3.91 20.93
CA ILE A 202 -12.05 -3.63 21.94
C ILE A 202 -11.40 -3.65 23.33
N SER A 203 -10.86 -2.50 23.76
CA SER A 203 -10.08 -2.43 25.02
C SER A 203 -10.86 -2.84 26.26
N GLU A 204 -12.20 -2.74 26.25
CA GLU A 204 -13.06 -3.17 27.35
C GLU A 204 -13.25 -4.69 27.42
N LEU A 205 -12.92 -5.42 26.36
CA LEU A 205 -13.06 -6.88 26.29
C LEU A 205 -11.88 -7.61 26.95
N TYR A 206 -10.71 -6.97 27.04
CA TYR A 206 -9.44 -7.53 27.50
C TYR A 206 -8.93 -6.79 28.74
N ASN A 207 -8.47 -7.48 29.79
CA ASN A 207 -7.83 -6.78 30.92
C ASN A 207 -6.49 -6.16 30.49
N GLY A 208 -5.78 -6.83 29.57
CA GLY A 208 -4.59 -6.32 28.88
C GLY A 208 -4.86 -5.22 27.84
N LYS A 209 -6.13 -4.83 27.65
CA LYS A 209 -6.60 -3.75 26.75
C LYS A 209 -6.36 -4.00 25.25
N GLY A 210 -5.92 -5.21 24.87
CA GLY A 210 -5.85 -5.65 23.49
C GLY A 210 -4.87 -4.84 22.64
N TYR A 211 -5.09 -4.86 21.33
CA TYR A 211 -4.26 -4.15 20.36
C TYR A 211 -4.31 -2.62 20.50
N THR A 212 -5.32 -2.05 21.16
CA THR A 212 -5.30 -0.62 21.53
C THR A 212 -4.13 -0.30 22.45
N TYR A 213 -3.82 -1.19 23.41
CA TYR A 213 -2.68 -0.99 24.29
C TYR A 213 -1.36 -1.33 23.61
N VAL A 214 -1.34 -2.35 22.74
CA VAL A 214 -0.15 -2.61 21.89
C VAL A 214 0.20 -1.38 21.04
N ASP A 215 -0.77 -0.73 20.39
CA ASP A 215 -0.53 0.52 19.64
C ASP A 215 -0.08 1.67 20.55
N GLN A 216 -0.65 1.81 21.75
CA GLN A 216 -0.17 2.82 22.72
C GLN A 216 1.29 2.62 23.15
N GLN A 217 1.76 1.38 23.23
CA GLN A 217 3.12 1.07 23.71
C GLN A 217 4.15 1.04 22.59
N VAL A 218 3.80 0.47 21.44
CA VAL A 218 4.72 0.22 20.32
C VAL A 218 4.11 0.56 18.96
N GLY A 219 3.04 1.33 18.91
CA GLY A 219 2.40 1.76 17.66
C GLY A 219 3.34 2.52 16.74
N ASP A 220 4.23 3.36 17.29
CA ASP A 220 5.25 4.09 16.50
C ASP A 220 6.31 3.15 15.88
N LEU A 221 6.37 1.90 16.34
CA LEU A 221 7.22 0.84 15.80
C LEU A 221 6.51 -0.03 14.75
N ILE A 222 5.21 0.17 14.53
CA ILE A 222 4.40 -0.62 13.59
C ILE A 222 3.96 0.30 12.45
N ASP A 223 4.30 -0.03 11.20
CA ASP A 223 4.02 0.85 10.06
C ASP A 223 2.51 0.96 9.79
N TRP A 224 1.78 -0.17 9.85
CA TRP A 224 0.31 -0.22 9.82
C TRP A 224 -0.22 -1.58 10.31
N TYR A 225 -1.55 -1.67 10.45
CA TYR A 225 -2.29 -2.88 10.81
C TYR A 225 -3.10 -3.39 9.61
N ASN A 226 -2.79 -4.60 9.14
CA ASN A 226 -3.58 -5.36 8.17
C ASN A 226 -4.80 -5.96 8.88
N VAL A 227 -5.75 -5.12 9.31
CA VAL A 227 -6.83 -5.55 10.22
C VAL A 227 -7.75 -6.54 9.52
N GLN A 228 -7.85 -7.75 10.08
CA GLN A 228 -8.68 -8.82 9.54
C GLN A 228 -10.16 -8.57 9.91
N PHE A 229 -10.91 -7.95 8.99
CA PHE A 229 -12.36 -7.74 9.13
C PHE A 229 -13.17 -8.95 8.61
N TYR A 230 -12.75 -10.15 9.00
CA TYR A 230 -13.34 -11.44 8.61
C TYR A 230 -13.08 -12.50 9.68
N ASN A 231 -13.70 -13.67 9.54
CA ASN A 231 -13.66 -14.76 10.54
C ASN A 231 -14.21 -14.40 11.94
N GLN A 232 -14.97 -13.31 12.08
CA GLN A 232 -15.52 -12.86 13.38
C GLN A 232 -17.01 -13.19 13.56
N GLY A 233 -17.67 -13.75 12.55
CA GLY A 233 -19.09 -14.10 12.58
C GLY A 233 -19.74 -13.86 11.22
N ALA A 234 -20.82 -14.61 10.92
CA ALA A 234 -21.42 -14.64 9.58
C ALA A 234 -21.83 -13.25 9.04
N THR A 235 -22.24 -12.33 9.91
CA THR A 235 -22.70 -10.99 9.57
C THR A 235 -21.72 -9.88 9.92
N GLU A 236 -20.55 -10.23 10.47
CA GLU A 236 -19.62 -9.24 11.01
C GLU A 236 -18.84 -8.56 9.88
N TYR A 237 -18.91 -7.23 9.86
CA TYR A 237 -18.24 -6.36 8.88
C TYR A 237 -18.62 -6.63 7.41
N THR A 238 -19.78 -7.22 7.13
CA THR A 238 -20.21 -7.56 5.74
C THR A 238 -21.02 -6.46 5.04
N THR A 239 -21.20 -5.31 5.69
CA THR A 239 -21.85 -4.10 5.15
C THR A 239 -20.94 -2.89 5.32
N CYS A 240 -21.12 -1.82 4.54
CA CYS A 240 -20.31 -0.61 4.73
C CYS A 240 -20.50 -0.02 6.13
N THR A 241 -21.72 0.02 6.66
CA THR A 241 -21.97 0.48 8.05
C THR A 241 -21.24 -0.38 9.07
N GLY A 242 -21.37 -1.70 8.97
CA GLY A 242 -20.71 -2.67 9.87
C GLY A 242 -19.20 -2.59 9.84
N LEU A 243 -18.63 -2.43 8.64
CA LEU A 243 -17.20 -2.34 8.40
C LEU A 243 -16.62 -0.99 8.84
N LEU A 244 -17.29 0.11 8.51
CA LEU A 244 -16.73 1.45 8.61
C LEU A 244 -17.07 2.13 9.94
N THR A 245 -18.35 2.18 10.32
CA THR A 245 -18.81 3.18 11.31
C THR A 245 -19.52 2.61 12.52
N GLN A 246 -20.08 1.41 12.44
CA GLN A 246 -20.90 0.83 13.49
C GLN A 246 -20.84 -0.69 13.45
N SER A 247 -19.90 -1.27 14.19
CA SER A 247 -19.84 -2.72 14.37
C SER A 247 -21.01 -3.24 15.23
N SER A 248 -21.17 -4.56 15.28
CA SER A 248 -22.31 -5.18 15.95
C SER A 248 -22.22 -5.08 17.48
N SER A 249 -23.29 -5.46 18.18
CA SER A 249 -23.24 -5.63 19.64
C SER A 249 -22.38 -6.80 20.10
N THR A 250 -22.06 -7.75 19.21
CA THR A 250 -21.14 -8.86 19.52
C THR A 250 -19.72 -8.35 19.65
N TRP A 251 -19.32 -7.48 18.71
CA TRP A 251 -18.00 -6.84 18.68
C TRP A 251 -18.18 -5.32 18.70
N PRO A 252 -18.53 -4.72 19.84
CA PRO A 252 -18.87 -3.31 19.87
C PRO A 252 -17.65 -2.41 19.67
N LYS A 253 -17.81 -1.37 18.87
CA LYS A 253 -16.78 -0.34 18.61
C LYS A 253 -15.48 -0.90 18.03
N SER A 254 -15.61 -1.76 17.03
CA SER A 254 -14.50 -2.40 16.32
C SER A 254 -14.57 -2.20 14.81
N SER A 255 -15.46 -1.35 14.30
CA SER A 255 -15.39 -0.90 12.90
C SER A 255 -14.23 0.08 12.68
N VAL A 256 -13.83 0.35 11.44
CA VAL A 256 -12.64 1.17 11.10
C VAL A 256 -12.60 2.50 11.87
N PHE A 257 -13.67 3.29 11.80
CA PHE A 257 -13.71 4.61 12.42
C PHE A 257 -13.92 4.53 13.95
N GLU A 258 -14.50 3.44 14.45
CA GLU A 258 -14.60 3.20 15.89
C GLU A 258 -13.25 2.77 16.50
N ILE A 259 -12.45 1.97 15.78
CA ILE A 259 -11.06 1.67 16.15
C ILE A 259 -10.24 2.96 16.17
N ALA A 260 -10.38 3.81 15.14
CA ALA A 260 -9.70 5.10 15.11
C ALA A 260 -10.10 6.00 16.30
N ALA A 261 -11.38 6.00 16.67
CA ALA A 261 -11.87 6.75 17.84
C ALA A 261 -11.30 6.25 19.18
N ARG A 262 -10.66 5.07 19.22
CA ARG A 262 -9.92 4.56 20.40
C ARG A 262 -8.47 5.02 20.46
N GLY A 263 -8.01 5.80 19.48
CA GLY A 263 -6.67 6.40 19.46
C GLY A 263 -5.71 5.77 18.46
N VAL A 264 -6.11 4.71 17.75
CA VAL A 264 -5.29 4.14 16.66
C VAL A 264 -5.29 5.09 15.47
N PRO A 265 -4.14 5.50 14.90
CA PRO A 265 -4.11 6.39 13.75
C PRO A 265 -4.92 5.83 12.56
N LEU A 266 -5.84 6.63 12.03
CA LEU A 266 -6.77 6.19 10.99
C LEU A 266 -6.05 5.70 9.73
N ASP A 267 -4.90 6.28 9.39
CA ASP A 267 -4.07 5.89 8.25
C ASP A 267 -3.31 4.57 8.46
N LYS A 268 -3.28 4.03 9.69
CA LYS A 268 -2.71 2.70 9.99
C LYS A 268 -3.74 1.57 9.90
N ILE A 269 -5.04 1.85 9.76
CA ILE A 269 -6.09 0.82 9.81
C ILE A 269 -6.40 0.34 8.38
N VAL A 270 -5.59 -0.57 7.85
CA VAL A 270 -5.80 -1.18 6.52
C VAL A 270 -6.98 -2.16 6.61
N ILE A 271 -7.90 -2.10 5.65
CA ILE A 271 -9.09 -2.97 5.62
C ILE A 271 -8.71 -4.31 5.01
N GLY A 272 -8.62 -5.36 5.83
CA GLY A 272 -8.41 -6.74 5.42
C GLY A 272 -9.71 -7.46 5.09
N LYS A 273 -9.79 -8.07 3.90
CA LYS A 273 -10.95 -8.87 3.46
C LYS A 273 -10.56 -10.13 2.70
N PRO A 274 -11.37 -11.20 2.78
CA PRO A 274 -11.16 -12.35 1.92
C PRO A 274 -11.49 -12.00 0.47
N ALA A 275 -10.70 -12.50 -0.48
CA ALA A 275 -10.93 -12.26 -1.90
C ALA A 275 -12.00 -13.19 -2.50
N ALA A 276 -12.10 -14.42 -1.98
CA ALA A 276 -13.10 -15.42 -2.35
C ALA A 276 -13.70 -16.13 -1.12
N ALA A 277 -14.83 -16.82 -1.34
CA ALA A 277 -15.62 -17.46 -0.28
C ALA A 277 -14.88 -18.59 0.45
N ASN A 278 -13.96 -19.29 -0.21
CA ASN A 278 -13.13 -20.34 0.36
C ASN A 278 -11.87 -19.80 1.06
N ASN A 279 -11.61 -18.49 1.02
CA ASN A 279 -10.44 -17.93 1.69
C ASN A 279 -10.70 -17.68 3.19
N ALA A 280 -11.97 -17.59 3.62
CA ALA A 280 -12.32 -17.35 5.02
C ALA A 280 -13.63 -18.07 5.39
N ASN A 281 -13.82 -18.37 6.67
CA ASN A 281 -15.05 -18.98 7.19
C ASN A 281 -16.26 -18.03 7.08
N ASN A 282 -16.04 -16.72 7.19
CA ASN A 282 -17.05 -15.67 7.04
C ASN A 282 -16.41 -14.30 6.77
N GLY A 283 -17.23 -13.28 6.47
CA GLY A 283 -16.77 -11.89 6.31
C GLY A 283 -16.52 -11.43 4.86
N LEU A 284 -16.76 -12.31 3.88
CA LEU A 284 -16.71 -11.96 2.46
C LEU A 284 -17.67 -10.83 2.12
N MET A 285 -17.18 -9.92 1.27
CA MET A 285 -17.97 -8.91 0.59
C MET A 285 -17.76 -9.08 -0.91
N SER A 286 -18.77 -8.78 -1.73
CA SER A 286 -18.52 -8.72 -3.18
C SER A 286 -17.51 -7.61 -3.47
N THR A 287 -16.70 -7.78 -4.53
CA THR A 287 -15.72 -6.79 -4.95
C THR A 287 -16.34 -5.40 -5.16
N SER A 288 -17.54 -5.34 -5.75
CA SER A 288 -18.28 -4.08 -5.98
C SER A 288 -18.76 -3.42 -4.68
N LEU A 289 -19.20 -4.21 -3.70
CA LEU A 289 -19.60 -3.68 -2.39
C LEU A 289 -18.37 -3.17 -1.65
N LEU A 290 -17.27 -3.93 -1.63
CA LEU A 290 -16.02 -3.49 -1.00
C LEU A 290 -15.47 -2.20 -1.64
N ALA A 291 -15.49 -2.10 -2.98
CA ALA A 291 -15.13 -0.87 -3.69
C ALA A 291 -15.99 0.33 -3.24
N SER A 292 -17.30 0.12 -3.10
CA SER A 292 -18.24 1.16 -2.64
C SER A 292 -17.96 1.59 -1.19
N CYS A 293 -17.68 0.63 -0.31
CA CYS A 293 -17.32 0.96 1.08
C CYS A 293 -15.96 1.67 1.16
N ALA A 294 -14.97 1.27 0.36
CA ALA A 294 -13.69 1.94 0.28
C ALA A 294 -13.84 3.40 -0.21
N ALA A 295 -14.67 3.64 -1.22
CA ALA A 295 -15.04 4.98 -1.68
C ALA A 295 -15.66 5.83 -0.55
N GLN A 296 -16.61 5.26 0.18
CA GLN A 296 -17.25 5.91 1.31
C GLN A 296 -16.23 6.24 2.42
N ALA A 297 -15.33 5.31 2.75
CA ALA A 297 -14.28 5.54 3.73
C ALA A 297 -13.35 6.69 3.32
N VAL A 298 -12.95 6.74 2.05
CA VAL A 298 -12.16 7.86 1.49
C VAL A 298 -12.90 9.19 1.63
N SER A 299 -14.21 9.24 1.34
CA SER A 299 -15.00 10.48 1.55
C SER A 299 -15.10 10.90 3.02
N MET A 300 -14.83 9.98 3.95
CA MET A 300 -14.80 10.21 5.38
C MET A 300 -13.37 10.50 5.92
N GLY A 301 -12.38 10.64 5.04
CA GLY A 301 -11.00 10.99 5.40
C GLY A 301 -10.07 9.80 5.67
N TRP A 302 -10.51 8.57 5.42
CA TRP A 302 -9.64 7.38 5.54
C TRP A 302 -8.79 7.18 4.27
N ASN A 303 -7.51 6.84 4.43
CA ASN A 303 -6.59 6.58 3.32
C ASN A 303 -5.60 5.42 3.61
N ALA A 304 -5.89 4.52 4.55
CA ALA A 304 -4.92 3.51 4.96
C ALA A 304 -4.62 2.48 3.85
N GLY A 305 -5.67 1.98 3.18
CA GLY A 305 -5.57 1.03 2.06
C GLY A 305 -6.24 -0.33 2.31
N ILE A 306 -6.02 -1.29 1.40
CA ILE A 306 -6.73 -2.58 1.38
C ILE A 306 -5.74 -3.72 1.55
N MET A 307 -6.12 -4.70 2.37
CA MET A 307 -5.45 -5.99 2.47
C MET A 307 -6.38 -7.10 1.96
N ALA A 308 -5.84 -8.09 1.26
CA ALA A 308 -6.60 -9.28 0.87
C ALA A 308 -5.94 -10.60 1.27
N TRP A 309 -6.79 -11.49 1.78
CA TRP A 309 -6.53 -12.92 1.90
C TRP A 309 -7.39 -13.67 0.86
N GLN A 310 -6.85 -14.18 -0.25
CA GLN A 310 -5.45 -14.21 -0.62
C GLN A 310 -5.27 -14.36 -2.13
N TYR A 311 -4.05 -14.19 -2.62
CA TYR A 311 -3.69 -14.60 -3.98
C TYR A 311 -3.80 -16.14 -4.10
N PRO A 312 -4.28 -16.71 -5.23
CA PRO A 312 -4.56 -16.08 -6.53
C PRO A 312 -5.95 -15.42 -6.68
N ASP A 313 -6.88 -15.66 -5.76
CA ASP A 313 -8.24 -15.10 -5.85
C ASP A 313 -8.21 -13.55 -5.79
N ALA A 314 -7.30 -13.00 -4.98
CA ALA A 314 -6.95 -11.59 -4.88
C ALA A 314 -6.09 -11.09 -6.07
N SER A 315 -6.52 -11.38 -7.29
CA SER A 315 -5.79 -11.04 -8.52
C SER A 315 -5.64 -9.53 -8.76
N SER A 316 -4.79 -9.18 -9.72
CA SER A 316 -4.68 -7.82 -10.28
C SER A 316 -6.05 -7.20 -10.63
N ALA A 317 -6.96 -7.98 -11.25
CA ALA A 317 -8.30 -7.50 -11.58
C ALA A 317 -9.14 -7.20 -10.33
N TRP A 318 -9.01 -8.02 -9.28
CA TRP A 318 -9.73 -7.82 -8.03
C TRP A 318 -9.34 -6.50 -7.37
N ILE A 319 -8.03 -6.24 -7.21
CA ILE A 319 -7.58 -5.02 -6.53
C ILE A 319 -7.84 -3.76 -7.34
N GLN A 320 -7.70 -3.82 -8.66
CA GLN A 320 -8.03 -2.68 -9.52
C GLN A 320 -9.51 -2.30 -9.41
N ALA A 321 -10.40 -3.29 -9.35
CA ALA A 321 -11.83 -3.05 -9.15
C ALA A 321 -12.14 -2.43 -7.78
N VAL A 322 -11.50 -2.89 -6.70
CA VAL A 322 -11.67 -2.27 -5.36
C VAL A 322 -11.15 -0.83 -5.34
N ARG A 323 -9.97 -0.59 -5.92
CA ARG A 323 -9.30 0.71 -5.95
C ARG A 323 -10.01 1.76 -6.80
N ALA A 324 -10.74 1.35 -7.83
CA ALA A 324 -11.51 2.27 -8.67
C ALA A 324 -12.49 3.13 -7.83
N GLY A 325 -13.04 2.58 -6.74
CA GLY A 325 -13.89 3.33 -5.80
C GLY A 325 -13.14 4.38 -4.98
N MET A 326 -11.85 4.20 -4.74
CA MET A 326 -11.01 5.10 -3.92
C MET A 326 -10.48 6.32 -4.70
N GLY A 327 -10.96 6.56 -5.93
CA GLY A 327 -10.38 7.56 -6.83
C GLY A 327 -9.02 7.16 -7.42
N GLY A 328 -8.61 5.91 -7.19
CA GLY A 328 -7.39 5.34 -7.75
C GLY A 328 -7.66 4.76 -9.13
N ALA A 329 -7.23 5.46 -10.19
CA ALA A 329 -6.98 4.80 -11.46
C ALA A 329 -5.99 3.64 -11.24
N SER A 330 -6.19 2.55 -11.97
CA SER A 330 -5.29 1.41 -12.03
C SER A 330 -3.84 1.85 -12.32
N PRO A 331 -2.79 1.27 -11.71
CA PRO A 331 -1.45 1.38 -12.25
C PRO A 331 -1.34 0.44 -13.46
N GLY A 332 -1.76 0.95 -14.62
CA GLY A 332 -1.60 0.39 -15.96
C GLY A 332 -1.92 1.51 -16.96
N PRO A 333 -1.19 1.62 -18.09
CA PRO A 333 -0.98 2.90 -18.78
C PRO A 333 -2.30 3.44 -19.33
N THR A 334 -2.78 4.55 -18.78
CA THR A 334 -3.93 5.25 -19.35
C THR A 334 -3.44 6.28 -20.36
N THR A 335 -3.20 5.83 -21.59
CA THR A 335 -3.46 6.67 -22.77
C THR A 335 -4.90 6.43 -23.21
N THR A 336 -5.79 7.36 -22.87
CA THR A 336 -6.99 7.60 -23.67
C THR A 336 -7.34 9.08 -23.57
N VAL A 337 -6.71 9.87 -24.45
CA VAL A 337 -7.16 11.21 -24.79
C VAL A 337 -8.37 11.04 -25.70
N SER A 338 -9.56 11.41 -25.22
CA SER A 338 -10.69 11.67 -26.11
C SER A 338 -10.38 12.94 -26.91
N SER A 339 -10.30 12.77 -28.22
CA SER A 339 -10.13 13.82 -29.21
C SER A 339 -11.27 14.83 -29.13
N THR A 340 -10.94 16.06 -28.75
CA THR A 340 -11.69 17.24 -29.18
C THR A 340 -10.72 18.18 -29.87
N THR A 341 -10.84 18.24 -31.19
CA THR A 341 -10.12 19.16 -32.06
C THR A 341 -10.39 20.59 -31.61
N VAL A 342 -9.40 21.25 -31.01
CA VAL A 342 -9.41 22.72 -30.86
C VAL A 342 -8.10 23.27 -31.37
N VAL A 343 -8.26 24.06 -32.41
CA VAL A 343 -7.30 24.89 -33.13
C VAL A 343 -6.32 25.58 -32.19
N THR A 344 -5.03 25.40 -32.46
CA THR A 344 -3.91 26.09 -31.83
C THR A 344 -4.09 27.60 -31.94
N THR A 345 -4.45 28.24 -30.84
CA THR A 345 -4.22 29.67 -30.62
C THR A 345 -3.27 29.79 -29.44
N THR A 346 -2.04 30.15 -29.76
CA THR A 346 -0.97 30.48 -28.81
C THR A 346 -1.41 31.66 -27.94
N THR A 347 -1.74 31.39 -26.68
CA THR A 347 -1.80 32.42 -25.65
C THR A 347 -0.97 31.98 -24.47
N SER A 348 0.17 32.65 -24.30
CA SER A 348 1.03 32.60 -23.14
C SER A 348 0.30 33.15 -21.92
N THR A 349 0.01 32.31 -20.93
CA THR A 349 -0.37 32.77 -19.59
C THR A 349 0.86 32.79 -18.70
N SER A 350 1.40 33.99 -18.51
CA SER A 350 2.37 34.34 -17.49
C SER A 350 1.82 34.04 -16.10
N ILE A 351 2.61 33.35 -15.28
CA ILE A 351 2.42 33.32 -13.81
C ILE A 351 2.53 34.78 -13.32
N PRO A 352 1.56 35.32 -12.56
CA PRO A 352 1.67 36.67 -12.07
C PRO A 352 2.82 36.77 -11.07
N SER A 353 3.76 37.67 -11.34
CA SER A 353 4.67 38.18 -10.30
C SER A 353 3.86 38.89 -9.22
N PRO A 354 4.27 38.82 -7.94
CA PRO A 354 3.59 39.54 -6.88
C PRO A 354 3.62 41.05 -7.17
N THR A 355 2.44 41.66 -7.25
CA THR A 355 2.30 43.11 -7.21
C THR A 355 2.65 43.59 -5.80
N SER A 356 3.47 44.64 -5.73
CA SER A 356 3.98 45.21 -4.48
C SER A 356 2.86 45.46 -3.47
N GLY A 357 2.94 44.79 -2.30
CA GLY A 357 2.14 45.11 -1.11
C GLY A 357 0.87 44.30 -0.90
N SER A 358 0.65 43.17 -1.59
CA SER A 358 -0.49 42.27 -1.29
C SER A 358 -0.11 40.81 -1.36
N CYS A 359 -0.48 40.06 -0.31
CA CYS A 359 -0.34 38.62 -0.21
C CYS A 359 -1.62 37.85 -0.60
N ALA A 360 -2.61 38.54 -1.18
CA ALA A 360 -3.86 37.92 -1.60
C ALA A 360 -3.58 36.76 -2.57
N ASN A 361 -4.07 35.56 -2.23
CA ASN A 361 -3.92 34.30 -2.96
C ASN A 361 -2.59 33.56 -2.79
N MET A 362 -1.73 33.95 -1.84
CA MET A 362 -0.52 33.20 -1.48
C MET A 362 -0.80 32.22 -0.33
N ALA A 363 -0.45 30.95 -0.52
CA ALA A 363 -0.64 29.91 0.49
C ALA A 363 0.19 30.18 1.76
N ALA A 364 -0.34 29.83 2.93
CA ALA A 364 0.41 29.90 4.18
C ALA A 364 1.50 28.82 4.23
N TRP A 365 2.62 29.12 4.89
CA TRP A 365 3.65 28.13 5.18
C TRP A 365 3.11 27.01 6.09
N SER A 366 3.53 25.78 5.84
CA SER A 366 3.16 24.58 6.59
C SER A 366 4.40 23.73 6.88
N SER A 367 4.53 23.26 8.13
CA SER A 367 5.61 22.37 8.59
C SER A 367 5.59 21.00 7.91
N THR A 368 4.48 20.59 7.32
CA THR A 368 4.30 19.28 6.68
C THR A 368 4.52 19.31 5.17
N VAL A 369 4.75 20.49 4.58
CA VAL A 369 4.94 20.67 3.14
C VAL A 369 6.42 20.83 2.82
N THR A 370 6.85 20.24 1.71
CA THR A 370 8.19 20.46 1.14
C THR A 370 8.15 21.62 0.15
N TYR A 371 9.14 22.50 0.22
CA TYR A 371 9.24 23.69 -0.63
C TYR A 371 10.50 23.62 -1.49
N THR A 372 10.37 23.84 -2.79
CA THR A 372 11.49 23.96 -3.74
C THR A 372 11.81 25.42 -4.02
N ALA A 373 13.01 25.68 -4.54
CA ALA A 373 13.43 27.04 -4.89
C ALA A 373 12.43 27.71 -5.85
N GLY A 374 12.02 28.94 -5.53
CA GLY A 374 11.06 29.72 -6.30
C GLY A 374 9.64 29.73 -5.75
N VAL A 375 9.30 28.86 -4.80
CA VAL A 375 7.96 28.82 -4.18
C VAL A 375 7.77 29.98 -3.22
N TYR A 376 6.59 30.60 -3.26
CA TYR A 376 6.19 31.68 -2.34
C TYR A 376 5.18 31.19 -1.31
N VAL A 377 5.34 31.64 -0.06
CA VAL A 377 4.41 31.38 1.04
C VAL A 377 4.21 32.61 1.91
N THR A 378 3.11 32.66 2.64
CA THR A 378 2.89 33.65 3.70
C THR A 378 3.24 33.05 5.06
N TYR A 379 3.99 33.78 5.87
CA TYR A 379 4.33 33.40 7.24
C TYR A 379 4.57 34.64 8.11
N GLU A 380 3.93 34.71 9.27
CA GLU A 380 3.99 35.81 10.24
C GLU A 380 3.79 37.22 9.64
N GLY A 381 2.87 37.36 8.68
CA GLY A 381 2.56 38.65 8.05
C GLY A 381 3.59 39.09 7.01
N PHE A 382 4.38 38.18 6.45
CA PHE A 382 5.29 38.48 5.34
C PHE A 382 5.17 37.43 4.24
N LEU A 383 5.45 37.85 3.01
CA LEU A 383 5.68 36.95 1.89
C LEU A 383 7.14 36.50 1.90
N TRP A 384 7.34 35.19 1.80
CA TRP A 384 8.65 34.55 1.77
C TRP A 384 8.81 33.74 0.49
N LYS A 385 10.03 33.69 -0.04
CA LYS A 385 10.38 32.89 -1.21
C LYS A 385 11.42 31.85 -0.83
N ALA A 386 11.15 30.57 -1.11
CA ALA A 386 12.14 29.53 -0.93
C ALA A 386 13.29 29.76 -1.93
N ASN A 387 14.54 29.76 -1.46
CA ASN A 387 15.73 29.89 -2.31
C ASN A 387 16.42 28.54 -2.58
N GLN A 388 16.05 27.51 -1.82
CA GLN A 388 16.52 26.13 -1.94
C GLN A 388 15.43 25.15 -1.48
N TRP A 389 15.65 23.86 -1.74
CA TRP A 389 14.76 22.83 -1.20
C TRP A 389 14.80 22.84 0.33
N ASN A 390 13.65 22.77 0.98
CA ASN A 390 13.54 22.65 2.43
C ASN A 390 12.27 21.90 2.88
N TYR A 391 12.33 21.33 4.08
CA TYR A 391 11.23 20.63 4.74
C TYR A 391 11.18 21.01 6.21
N ASN A 392 10.00 21.42 6.70
CA ASN A 392 9.80 21.86 8.09
C ASN A 392 10.74 23.01 8.52
N GLU A 393 11.30 23.76 7.57
CA GLU A 393 12.14 24.93 7.85
C GLU A 393 11.28 26.18 7.87
N VAL A 394 11.24 26.83 9.05
CA VAL A 394 10.41 28.01 9.29
C VAL A 394 10.96 29.22 8.53
N PRO A 395 10.15 29.99 7.77
CA PRO A 395 10.59 31.22 7.12
C PRO A 395 11.10 32.24 8.14
N GLY A 396 12.35 32.70 7.95
CA GLY A 396 13.07 33.53 8.93
C GLY A 396 13.92 32.76 9.95
N GLY A 397 13.92 31.42 9.87
CA GLY A 397 14.79 30.56 10.68
C GLY A 397 16.27 30.62 10.31
N SER A 398 17.12 30.02 11.14
CA SER A 398 18.59 30.06 11.01
C SER A 398 19.16 29.29 9.80
N SER A 399 18.34 28.52 9.09
CA SER A 399 18.77 27.72 7.93
C SER A 399 19.01 28.55 6.67
N GLY A 400 18.52 29.78 6.62
CA GLY A 400 18.68 30.66 5.45
C GLY A 400 17.92 30.20 4.19
N ALA A 401 17.02 29.22 4.31
CA ALA A 401 16.29 28.63 3.18
C ALA A 401 15.22 29.54 2.55
N TRP A 402 14.94 30.69 3.18
CA TRP A 402 13.86 31.60 2.82
C TRP A 402 14.35 33.03 2.68
N ASP A 403 14.06 33.64 1.53
CA ASP A 403 14.25 35.06 1.30
C ASP A 403 12.97 35.81 1.69
N LYS A 404 13.10 36.79 2.59
CA LYS A 404 11.99 37.67 2.96
C LYS A 404 11.71 38.65 1.82
N VAL A 405 10.48 38.68 1.32
CA VAL A 405 10.12 39.47 0.13
C VAL A 405 9.53 40.83 0.52
N PHE A 406 8.32 40.87 1.09
CA PHE A 406 7.70 42.09 1.63
C PHE A 406 6.65 41.75 2.70
N ALA A 407 6.19 42.76 3.45
CA ALA A 407 5.11 42.62 4.44
C ALA A 407 3.75 42.44 3.76
N CYS A 408 3.01 41.44 4.23
CA CYS A 408 1.56 41.41 4.15
C CYS A 408 1.01 42.35 5.25
#